data_AF-A0AA35XXS3-F1
#
_entry.id   AF-A0AA35XXS3-F1
#
_cell.length_a   1.000
_cell.length_b   1.000
_cell.length_c   1.000
_cell.angle_alpha   90.00
_cell.angle_beta   90.00
_cell.angle_gamma   90.00
#
_symmetry.space_group_name_H-M   'P 1'
#
loop_
_entity.id
_entity.type
_entity.pdbx_description
1 polymer ?
#
loop_
_entity_poly.entity_id
_entity_poly.type
_entity_poly.pdbx_seq_one_letter_code
_entity_poly.pdbx_strand_id
1 'polypeptide(L)'
;MGVKLPFSRRLETRADLDGMMLMTEAGYDPHTALSLWRKMTSLRGQTGKEGLVQFFSDPPNDADRQEAVEARMPQAMAAYRQATSL
;
A
#
# COMPACT_ATOMS: atom_id res chain seq x y z
N MET A 1 5.98 -19.56 19.71
CA MET A 1 6.85 -19.34 18.54
C MET A 1 5.96 -18.90 17.39
N GLY A 2 5.82 -17.59 17.16
CA GLY A 2 4.96 -17.06 16.10
C GLY A 2 5.56 -17.34 14.73
N VAL A 3 4.84 -18.07 13.89
CA VAL A 3 5.25 -18.37 12.51
C VAL A 3 5.11 -17.08 11.69
N LYS A 4 6.17 -16.27 11.61
CA LYS A 4 6.30 -15.26 10.55
C LYS A 4 6.40 -16.01 9.22
N LEU A 5 5.28 -16.22 8.55
CA LEU A 5 5.28 -16.71 7.17
C LEU A 5 6.06 -15.68 6.33
N PRO A 6 7.13 -16.08 5.62
CA PRO A 6 7.84 -15.15 4.75
C PRO A 6 6.97 -14.96 3.51
N PHE A 7 5.96 -14.10 3.59
CA PHE A 7 5.33 -13.57 2.38
C PHE A 7 6.45 -12.92 1.58
N SER A 8 6.80 -13.53 0.44
CA SER A 8 7.86 -12.99 -0.40
C SER A 8 7.52 -11.53 -0.73
N ARG A 9 8.50 -10.63 -0.70
CA ARG A 9 8.33 -9.18 -0.91
C ARG A 9 7.48 -8.83 -2.14
N ARG A 10 7.59 -9.65 -3.19
CA ARG A 10 6.80 -9.54 -4.42
C ARG A 10 5.29 -9.71 -4.19
N LEU A 11 4.88 -10.55 -3.25
CA LEU A 11 3.47 -10.75 -2.89
C LEU A 11 2.91 -9.53 -2.16
N GLU A 12 3.71 -8.88 -1.32
CA GLU A 12 3.28 -7.67 -0.62
C GLU A 12 3.08 -6.50 -1.60
N THR A 13 4.03 -6.25 -2.51
CA THR A 13 3.86 -5.24 -3.58
C THR A 13 2.65 -5.56 -4.44
N ARG A 14 2.45 -6.83 -4.82
CA ARG A 14 1.26 -7.23 -5.58
C ARG A 14 -0.03 -6.95 -4.81
N ALA A 15 -0.06 -7.27 -3.52
CA ALA A 15 -1.24 -7.03 -2.69
C ALA A 15 -1.57 -5.53 -2.59
N ASP A 16 -0.57 -4.64 -2.53
CA ASP A 16 -0.81 -3.20 -2.55
C ASP A 16 -1.44 -2.73 -3.87
N LEU A 17 -0.91 -3.22 -5.00
CA LEU A 17 -1.40 -2.84 -6.32
C LEU A 17 -2.82 -3.38 -6.57
N ASP A 18 -3.05 -4.65 -6.26
CA ASP A 18 -4.36 -5.28 -6.40
C ASP A 18 -5.37 -4.61 -5.45
N GLY A 19 -4.98 -4.32 -4.20
CA GLY A 19 -5.80 -3.60 -3.24
C GLY A 19 -6.14 -2.17 -3.68
N MET A 20 -5.16 -1.42 -4.21
CA MET A 20 -5.39 -0.09 -4.77
C MET A 20 -6.40 -0.13 -5.92
N MET A 21 -6.28 -1.09 -6.83
CA MET A 21 -7.21 -1.23 -7.96
C MET A 21 -8.63 -1.59 -7.51
N LEU A 22 -8.78 -2.50 -6.53
CA LEU A 22 -10.08 -2.83 -5.96
C LEU A 22 -10.77 -1.61 -5.34
N MET A 23 -10.03 -0.80 -4.58
CA MET A 23 -10.56 0.44 -4.00
C MET A 23 -10.94 1.45 -5.08
N THR A 24 -10.12 1.54 -6.13
CA THR A 24 -10.36 2.41 -7.28
C THR A 24 -11.66 2.04 -8.00
N GLU A 25 -11.88 0.76 -8.26
CA GLU A 25 -13.09 0.24 -8.89
C GLU A 25 -14.34 0.47 -8.02
N ALA A 26 -14.17 0.49 -6.70
CA ALA A 26 -15.23 0.87 -5.76
C ALA A 26 -15.48 2.39 -5.70
N GLY A 27 -14.78 3.20 -6.49
CA GLY A 27 -14.96 4.65 -6.56
C GLY A 27 -14.19 5.44 -5.49
N TYR A 28 -13.15 4.86 -4.87
CA TYR A 28 -12.24 5.60 -4.01
C TYR A 28 -11.06 6.19 -4.80
N ASP A 29 -10.62 7.39 -4.42
CA ASP A 29 -9.47 8.06 -5.03
C ASP A 29 -8.16 7.23 -4.86
N PRO A 30 -7.50 6.82 -5.95
CA PRO A 30 -6.25 6.05 -5.91
C PRO A 30 -5.12 6.70 -5.10
N HIS A 31 -5.06 8.02 -4.99
CA HIS A 31 -4.03 8.73 -4.22
C HIS A 31 -4.11 8.45 -2.71
N THR A 32 -5.23 7.92 -2.24
CA THR A 32 -5.39 7.50 -0.84
C THR A 32 -4.43 6.36 -0.47
N ALA A 33 -4.04 5.51 -1.43
CA ALA A 33 -3.06 4.45 -1.20
C ALA A 33 -1.69 5.02 -0.78
N LEU A 34 -1.19 6.06 -1.47
CA LEU A 34 0.06 6.74 -1.10
C LEU A 34 -0.05 7.45 0.24
N SER A 35 -1.21 8.07 0.50
CA SER A 35 -1.47 8.73 1.78
C SER A 35 -1.45 7.75 2.95
N LEU A 36 -1.98 6.53 2.76
CA LEU A 36 -1.91 5.45 3.75
C LEU A 36 -0.45 5.07 4.02
N TRP A 37 0.34 4.82 2.97
CA TRP A 37 1.77 4.50 3.09
C TRP A 37 2.58 5.56 3.83
N ARG A 38 2.37 6.84 3.52
CA ARG A 38 3.03 7.95 4.22
C ARG A 38 2.66 8.00 5.69
N LYS A 39 1.38 7.77 6.03
CA LYS A 39 0.91 7.70 7.44
C LYS A 39 1.53 6.52 8.17
N MET A 40 1.57 5.33 7.56
CA MET A 40 2.19 4.15 8.15
C MET A 40 3.69 4.36 8.41
N THR A 41 4.41 4.95 7.45
CA THR A 41 5.83 5.30 7.59
C THR A 41 6.05 6.32 8.72
N SER A 42 5.23 7.37 8.77
CA SER A 42 5.32 8.42 9.79
C SER A 42 5.04 7.89 11.20
N LEU A 43 3.99 7.07 11.35
CA LEU A 43 3.66 6.44 12.63
C LEU A 43 4.81 5.52 13.10
N ARG A 44 5.50 4.83 12.18
CA ARG A 44 6.66 3.96 12.51
C ARG A 44 7.88 4.74 12.96
N GLY A 45 8.04 5.98 12.49
CA GLY A 45 9.07 6.89 12.98
C GLY A 45 8.76 7.44 14.39
N GLN A 46 7.49 7.53 14.76
CA GLN A 46 7.04 8.14 16.03
C GLN A 46 6.92 7.12 17.16
N THR A 47 6.31 5.98 16.88
CA THR A 47 6.34 4.84 17.80
C THR A 47 7.57 4.02 17.44
N GLY A 48 8.59 3.99 18.30
CA GLY A 48 9.71 3.05 18.15
C GLY A 48 9.19 1.63 17.84
N LYS A 49 10.06 0.76 17.29
CA LYS A 49 9.77 -0.56 16.66
C LYS A 49 8.69 -1.46 17.31
N GLU A 50 8.31 -1.19 18.55
CA GLU A 50 7.32 -1.90 19.36
C GLU A 50 5.86 -1.42 19.14
N GLY A 51 5.61 -0.18 18.69
CA GLY A 51 4.24 0.38 18.63
C GLY A 51 3.46 0.16 17.33
N LEU A 52 4.14 -0.14 16.22
CA LEU A 52 3.50 -0.61 14.99
C LEU A 52 3.73 -2.10 14.83
N VAL A 53 2.89 -2.82 15.56
CA VAL A 53 2.37 -4.17 15.39
C VAL A 53 3.07 -5.06 14.35
N GLN A 54 3.38 -6.28 14.80
CA GLN A 54 3.89 -7.45 14.09
C GLN A 54 3.17 -7.85 12.77
N PHE A 55 2.15 -7.10 12.32
CA PHE A 55 1.46 -7.28 11.05
C PHE A 55 2.23 -6.74 9.84
N PHE A 56 3.13 -5.78 10.03
CA PHE A 56 3.97 -5.26 8.95
C PHE A 56 5.34 -5.91 9.01
N SER A 57 5.62 -6.81 8.07
CA SER A 57 6.93 -7.42 7.84
C SER A 57 8.05 -6.34 7.82
N ASP A 58 9.26 -6.70 8.25
CA ASP A 58 10.38 -5.77 8.45
C ASP A 58 10.69 -4.86 7.23
N PRO A 59 11.23 -3.65 7.43
CA PRO A 59 10.93 -2.49 6.58
C PRO A 59 12.05 -1.94 5.66
N PRO A 60 12.92 -2.71 4.97
CA PRO A 60 13.77 -2.10 3.96
C PRO A 60 13.03 -1.80 2.63
N ASN A 61 11.74 -2.09 2.51
CA ASN A 61 11.00 -2.13 1.23
C ASN A 61 9.84 -1.11 1.13
N ASP A 62 9.66 -0.21 2.11
CA ASP A 62 8.55 0.74 2.11
C ASP A 62 8.67 1.77 0.95
N ALA A 63 9.90 2.08 0.52
CA ALA A 63 10.17 2.98 -0.60
C ALA A 63 9.84 2.32 -1.96
N ASP A 64 10.37 1.13 -2.24
CA ASP A 64 10.13 0.43 -3.52
C ASP A 64 8.64 0.10 -3.71
N ARG A 65 7.90 -0.17 -2.62
CA ARG A 65 6.45 -0.38 -2.68
C ARG A 65 5.69 0.90 -3.00
N GLN A 66 6.08 2.03 -2.40
CA GLN A 66 5.53 3.34 -2.74
C GLN A 66 5.82 3.69 -4.20
N GLU A 67 7.04 3.45 -4.68
CA GLU A 67 7.41 3.65 -6.08
C GLU A 67 6.56 2.79 -7.02
N ALA A 68 6.32 1.51 -6.69
CA ALA A 68 5.44 0.64 -7.48
C ALA A 68 4.00 1.18 -7.55
N VAL A 69 3.47 1.69 -6.42
CA VAL A 69 2.14 2.33 -6.37
C VAL A 69 2.12 3.62 -7.22
N GLU A 70 3.14 4.47 -7.09
CA GLU A 70 3.29 5.69 -7.90
C GLU A 70 3.36 5.37 -9.40
N ALA A 71 4.13 4.34 -9.79
CA ALA A 71 4.23 3.90 -11.17
C ALA A 71 2.91 3.37 -11.75
N ARG A 72 2.03 2.80 -10.91
CA ARG A 72 0.71 2.31 -11.32
C ARG A 72 -0.38 3.39 -11.32
N MET A 73 -0.11 4.55 -10.71
CA MET A 73 -1.06 5.64 -10.54
C MET A 73 -1.75 6.10 -11.83
N PRO A 74 -1.07 6.26 -12.99
CA PRO A 74 -1.75 6.70 -14.21
C PRO A 74 -2.87 5.76 -14.66
N GLN A 75 -2.67 4.45 -14.50
CA GLN A 75 -3.67 3.46 -14.86
C GLN A 75 -4.81 3.40 -13.83
N ALA A 76 -4.48 3.49 -12.54
CA ALA A 76 -5.49 3.58 -11.48
C ALA A 76 -6.36 4.83 -11.65
N MET A 77 -5.78 5.99 -11.99
CA MET A 77 -6.55 7.20 -12.26
C MET A 77 -7.45 7.09 -13.48
N ALA A 78 -7.05 6.35 -14.51
CA ALA A 78 -7.93 6.07 -15.64
C ALA A 78 -9.13 5.20 -15.22
N ALA A 79 -8.90 4.15 -14.42
CA ALA A 79 -9.97 3.31 -13.87
C ALA A 79 -10.89 4.08 -12.91
N TYR A 80 -10.33 4.94 -12.06
CA TYR A 80 -11.09 5.79 -11.14
C TYR A 80 -12.08 6.67 -11.88
N ARG A 81 -11.62 7.35 -12.94
CA ARG A 81 -12.48 8.21 -13.76
C ARG A 81 -13.65 7.44 -14.36
N GLN A 82 -13.40 6.21 -14.82
CA GLN A 82 -14.45 5.33 -15.34
C GLN A 82 -15.44 4.88 -14.25
N ALA A 83 -14.94 4.54 -13.06
CA ALA A 83 -15.77 4.13 -11.93
C ALA A 83 -16.67 5.27 -11.42
N THR A 84 -16.22 6.52 -11.52
CA THR A 84 -16.96 7.70 -11.04
C THR A 84 -17.79 8.42 -12.09
N SER A 85 -17.68 8.08 -13.37
CA SER A 85 -18.36 8.79 -14.48
C SER A 85 -19.83 8.38 -14.68
N LEU A 86 -20.59 8.24 -13.60
CA LEU A 86 -22.05 8.12 -13.67
C LEU A 86 -22.68 9.44 -14.14
#